data_AF-A0A0Q4UL58-F1
#
_entry.id   AF-A0A0Q4UL58-F1
#
_cell.length_a   1.000
_cell.length_b   1.000
_cell.length_c   1.000
_cell.angle_alpha   90.00
_cell.angle_beta   90.00
_cell.angle_gamma   90.00
#
_symmetry.space_group_name_H-M   'P 1'
#
loop_
_entity.id
_entity.type
_entity.pdbx_description
1 polymer ?
#
loop_
_entity_poly.entity_id
_entity_poly.type
_entity_poly.pdbx_seq_one_letter_code
_entity_poly.pdbx_strand_id
1 'polypeptide(L)'
;MSALTTNDKLVRMANQIAGFFRSYPDDEAVAGIHKHIVAFWTPKMRRALETYGPTEGSNLDPLALKAITTSPSQSDSPVRAATNDPHLQGAGASDAG
;
A
#
# COMPACT_ATOMS: atom_id res chain seq x y z
N MET A 1 19.68 9.26 19.09
CA MET A 1 19.12 8.73 17.82
C MET A 1 18.21 7.57 18.20
N SER A 2 16.91 7.79 18.39
CA SER A 2 16.00 6.70 18.76
C SER A 2 15.99 5.65 17.67
N ALA A 3 16.27 4.40 18.04
CA ALA A 3 16.06 3.27 17.15
C ALA A 3 14.58 3.25 16.77
N LEU A 4 14.26 3.53 15.50
CA LEU A 4 12.90 3.43 14.98
C LEU A 4 12.35 2.05 15.31
N THR A 5 11.25 2.01 16.05
CA THR A 5 10.58 0.77 16.40
C THR A 5 10.07 0.10 15.13
N THR A 6 9.77 -1.20 15.21
CA THR A 6 9.18 -1.92 14.07
C THR A 6 7.92 -1.23 13.56
N ASN A 7 7.10 -0.66 14.45
CA ASN A 7 5.88 0.05 14.10
C ASN A 7 6.17 1.38 13.38
N ASP A 8 7.15 2.15 13.85
CA ASP A 8 7.55 3.40 13.18
C ASP A 8 8.04 3.15 11.75
N LYS A 9 8.73 2.02 11.54
CA LYS A 9 9.15 1.60 10.20
C LYS A 9 7.94 1.26 9.31
N LEU A 10 6.95 0.56 9.83
CA LEU A 10 5.71 0.26 9.09
C LEU A 10 4.97 1.56 8.73
N VAL A 11 4.80 2.48 9.69
CA VAL A 11 4.14 3.77 9.40
C VAL A 11 4.91 4.54 8.33
N ARG A 12 6.24 4.61 8.43
CA ARG A 12 7.04 5.29 7.41
C ARG A 12 6.85 4.69 6.02
N MET A 13 6.85 3.36 5.90
CA MET A 13 6.60 2.69 4.61
C MET A 13 5.19 2.96 4.09
N ALA A 14 4.17 2.92 4.96
CA ALA A 14 2.80 3.26 4.60
C ALA A 14 2.68 4.70 4.08
N ASN A 15 3.36 5.65 4.73
CA ASN A 15 3.40 7.04 4.32
C ASN A 15 4.11 7.24 2.97
N GLN A 16 5.15 6.47 2.68
CA GLN A 16 5.81 6.49 1.37
C GLN A 16 4.87 6.03 0.25
N ILE A 17 4.08 4.97 0.50
CA ILE A 17 3.06 4.51 -0.43
C ILE A 17 1.98 5.59 -0.59
N ALA A 18 1.47 6.17 0.50
CA ALA A 18 0.49 7.25 0.43
C ALA A 18 1.01 8.47 -0.33
N GLY A 19 2.29 8.81 -0.19
CA GLY A 19 2.94 9.90 -0.93
C GLY A 19 2.89 9.70 -2.44
N PHE A 20 3.03 8.46 -2.93
CA PHE A 20 2.86 8.16 -4.36
C PHE A 20 1.41 8.37 -4.83
N PHE A 21 0.43 8.01 -4.00
CA PHE A 21 -0.98 8.11 -4.35
C PHE A 21 -1.60 9.50 -4.13
N ARG A 22 -0.87 10.47 -3.56
CA ARG A 22 -1.39 11.82 -3.25
C ARG A 22 -1.84 12.64 -4.47
N SER A 23 -1.37 12.31 -5.67
CA SER A 23 -1.79 13.00 -6.90
C SER A 23 -3.12 12.47 -7.46
N TYR A 24 -3.65 11.39 -6.92
CA TYR A 24 -4.90 10.78 -7.35
C TYR A 24 -6.07 11.26 -6.47
N PRO A 25 -7.32 11.15 -6.96
CA PRO A 25 -8.50 11.37 -6.12
C PRO A 25 -8.47 10.51 -4.85
N ASP A 26 -8.97 11.03 -3.73
CA ASP A 26 -8.93 10.36 -2.42
C ASP A 26 -9.44 8.91 -2.48
N ASP A 27 -10.55 8.66 -3.18
CA ASP A 27 -11.15 7.32 -3.27
C ASP A 27 -10.23 6.33 -4.04
N GLU A 28 -9.64 6.79 -5.14
CA GLU A 28 -8.68 6.05 -5.94
C GLU A 28 -7.36 5.80 -5.19
N ALA A 29 -6.89 6.82 -4.46
CA ALA A 29 -5.70 6.75 -3.63
C ALA A 29 -5.87 5.73 -2.52
N VAL A 30 -6.99 5.78 -1.78
CA VAL A 30 -7.31 4.84 -0.71
C VAL A 30 -7.38 3.41 -1.24
N ALA A 31 -8.07 3.19 -2.38
CA ALA A 31 -8.15 1.87 -3.00
C ALA A 31 -6.77 1.34 -3.44
N GLY A 32 -5.94 2.20 -4.04
CA GLY A 32 -4.57 1.86 -4.46
C GLY A 32 -3.64 1.53 -3.30
N ILE A 33 -3.65 2.34 -2.24
CA ILE A 33 -2.85 2.09 -1.03
C ILE A 33 -3.28 0.77 -0.38
N HIS A 34 -4.60 0.54 -0.23
CA HIS A 34 -5.12 -0.70 0.34
C HIS A 34 -4.64 -1.92 -0.44
N LYS A 35 -4.83 -1.90 -1.78
CA LYS A 35 -4.41 -2.99 -2.66
C LYS A 35 -2.92 -3.25 -2.58
N HIS A 36 -2.09 -2.20 -2.54
CA HIS A 36 -0.64 -2.34 -2.42
C HIS A 36 -0.25 -2.98 -1.09
N ILE A 37 -0.77 -2.48 0.03
CA ILE A 37 -0.49 -3.04 1.36
C ILE A 37 -0.95 -4.52 1.40
N VAL A 38 -2.12 -4.84 0.86
CA VAL A 38 -2.65 -6.21 0.85
C VAL A 38 -1.82 -7.16 -0.01
N ALA A 39 -1.33 -6.70 -1.16
CA ALA A 39 -0.57 -7.51 -2.10
C ALA A 39 0.86 -7.81 -1.61
N PHE A 40 1.51 -6.83 -0.98
CA PHE A 40 2.95 -6.94 -0.66
C PHE A 40 3.25 -7.18 0.82
N TRP A 41 2.34 -6.87 1.74
CA TRP A 41 2.61 -6.99 3.17
C TRP A 41 2.04 -8.29 3.74
N THR A 42 2.76 -8.85 4.70
CA THR A 42 2.28 -10.03 5.42
C THR A 42 1.08 -9.69 6.31
N PRO A 43 0.20 -10.66 6.63
CA PRO A 43 -0.92 -10.45 7.55
C PRO A 43 -0.49 -9.87 8.90
N LYS A 44 0.69 -10.26 9.41
CA LYS A 44 1.23 -9.74 10.68
C LYS A 44 1.56 -8.25 10.60
N MET A 45 2.16 -7.80 9.49
CA MET A 45 2.49 -6.38 9.29
C MET A 45 1.24 -5.51 9.20
N ARG A 46 0.21 -5.99 8.48
CA ARG A 46 -1.08 -5.30 8.37
C ARG A 46 -1.73 -5.11 9.73
N ARG A 47 -1.85 -6.19 10.51
CA ARG A 47 -2.39 -6.13 11.88
C ARG A 47 -1.61 -5.19 12.79
N ALA A 48 -0.28 -5.18 12.69
CA ALA A 48 0.56 -4.27 13.46
C ALA A 48 0.28 -2.80 13.08
N LEU A 49 0.14 -2.50 11.78
CA LEU A 49 -0.21 -1.17 11.30
C LEU A 49 -1.64 -0.77 11.67
N GLU A 50 -2.61 -1.68 11.60
CA GLU A 50 -4.00 -1.45 12.02
C GLU A 50 -4.11 -1.17 13.53
N THR A 51 -3.26 -1.82 14.34
CA THR A 51 -3.24 -1.62 15.79
C THR A 51 -2.55 -0.32 16.18
N TYR A 52 -1.41 -0.01 15.55
CA TYR A 52 -0.59 1.15 15.91
C TYR A 52 -0.98 2.43 15.17
N GLY A 53 -1.44 2.34 13.94
CA GLY A 53 -1.79 3.48 13.08
C GLY A 53 -2.79 4.45 13.69
N PRO A 54 -3.89 3.99 14.31
CA PRO A 54 -4.87 4.85 14.96
C PRO A 54 -4.39 5.50 16.28
N THR A 55 -3.19 5.17 16.77
CA THR A 55 -2.69 5.73 18.04
C THR A 55 -2.20 7.16 17.87
N GLU A 56 -2.40 7.98 18.89
CA GLU A 56 -1.88 9.35 18.90
C GLU A 56 -0.34 9.34 18.84
N GLY A 57 0.24 10.10 17.92
CA GLY A 57 1.68 10.15 17.70
C GLY A 57 2.24 9.12 16.71
N SER A 58 1.40 8.29 16.09
CA SER A 58 1.84 7.36 15.04
C SER A 58 2.38 8.07 13.79
N ASN A 59 1.91 9.29 13.51
CA ASN A 59 2.19 10.07 12.30
C ASN A 59 1.80 9.34 10.99
N LEU A 60 0.81 8.44 11.06
CA LEU A 60 0.28 7.77 9.88
C LEU A 60 -0.51 8.74 8.99
N ASP A 61 -0.26 8.69 7.69
CA ASP A 61 -0.97 9.52 6.71
C ASP A 61 -2.48 9.19 6.72
N PRO A 62 -3.36 10.20 6.68
CA PRO A 62 -4.81 9.97 6.70
C PRO A 62 -5.32 9.06 5.58
N LEU A 63 -4.71 9.10 4.39
CA LEU A 63 -5.08 8.22 3.27
C LEU A 63 -4.70 6.76 3.57
N ALA A 64 -3.53 6.54 4.18
CA ALA A 64 -3.11 5.21 4.60
C ALA A 64 -3.98 4.67 5.75
N LEU A 65 -4.35 5.53 6.70
CA LEU A 65 -5.28 5.17 7.79
C LEU A 65 -6.65 4.77 7.23
N LYS A 66 -7.21 5.56 6.30
CA LYS A 66 -8.45 5.20 5.59
C LYS A 66 -8.32 3.88 4.86
N ALA A 67 -7.20 3.64 4.18
CA ALA A 67 -6.95 2.42 3.42
C ALA A 67 -6.87 1.14 4.27
N ILE A 68 -6.41 1.21 5.52
CA ILE A 68 -6.35 0.03 6.41
C ILE A 68 -7.64 -0.17 7.23
N THR A 69 -8.46 0.88 7.38
CA THR A 69 -9.72 0.83 8.16
C THR A 69 -10.94 0.60 7.28
N THR A 70 -10.89 1.03 6.04
CA THR A 70 -11.96 0.85 5.05
C THR A 70 -11.61 -0.35 4.18
N SER A 71 -12.55 -1.30 4.03
CA SER A 71 -12.50 -2.23 2.90
C SER A 71 -13.11 -1.50 1.70
N PRO A 72 -12.29 -0.97 0.76
CA PRO A 72 -12.87 -0.30 -0.40
C PRO A 72 -13.75 -1.33 -1.15
N SER A 73 -15.02 -0.99 -1.35
CA SER A 73 -15.82 -1.60 -2.43
C SER A 73 -14.99 -1.53 -3.70
N GLN A 74 -14.95 -2.59 -4.52
CA GLN A 74 -14.16 -2.89 -5.74
C GLN A 74 -13.88 -1.72 -6.73
N SER A 75 -13.48 -0.57 -6.23
CA SER A 75 -13.32 0.68 -6.96
C SER A 75 -11.98 0.59 -7.67
N ASP A 76 -12.00 0.93 -8.97
CA ASP A 76 -10.83 0.83 -9.83
C ASP A 76 -9.67 1.64 -9.26
N SER A 77 -8.70 0.93 -8.69
CA SER A 77 -7.42 1.51 -8.35
C SER A 77 -6.78 2.04 -9.65
N PRO A 78 -6.22 3.27 -9.67
CA PRO A 78 -5.62 3.86 -10.87
C PRO A 78 -4.44 3.04 -11.37
N VAL A 79 -3.86 2.21 -10.51
CA VAL A 79 -2.94 1.14 -10.90
C VAL A 79 -3.78 0.00 -11.47
N ARG A 80 -4.01 0.04 -12.79
CA ARG A 80 -4.38 -1.14 -13.58
C ARG A 80 -3.44 -2.27 -13.15
N ALA A 81 -3.95 -3.50 -13.04
CA ALA A 81 -3.19 -4.69 -12.63
C ALA A 81 -2.06 -5.09 -13.63
N ALA A 82 -1.42 -4.13 -14.29
CA ALA A 82 -0.14 -4.33 -14.90
C ALA A 82 0.89 -4.52 -13.78
N THR A 83 1.62 -5.63 -13.85
CA THR A 83 2.70 -6.03 -12.94
C THR A 83 2.25 -6.50 -11.56
N ASN A 84 1.73 -7.73 -11.49
CA ASN A 84 2.16 -8.74 -10.49
C ASN A 84 1.42 -10.08 -10.71
N ASP A 85 1.54 -10.64 -11.90
CA ASP A 85 1.37 -12.09 -12.09
C ASP A 85 2.77 -12.71 -12.15
N PRO A 86 3.27 -13.37 -11.08
CA PRO A 86 4.52 -14.11 -11.16
C PRO A 86 4.45 -15.28 -12.16
N HIS A 87 3.25 -15.67 -12.61
CA HIS A 87 3.02 -16.68 -13.65
C HIS A 87 3.03 -16.13 -15.08
N LEU A 88 3.12 -14.81 -15.30
CA LEU A 88 3.18 -14.19 -16.62
C LEU A 88 4.58 -13.67 -17.01
N GLN A 89 5.62 -13.99 -16.22
CA GLN A 89 7.01 -13.75 -16.61
C GLN A 89 7.49 -14.86 -17.55
N GLY A 90 6.95 -14.92 -18.77
CA GLY A 90 7.25 -16.04 -19.66
C GLY A 90 6.66 -15.96 -21.06
N ALA A 91 6.67 -14.79 -21.71
CA ALA A 91 6.47 -14.69 -23.15
C ALA A 91 6.99 -13.34 -23.66
N GLY A 92 8.31 -13.27 -23.84
CA GLY A 92 8.98 -12.13 -24.46
C GLY A 92 10.13 -12.61 -25.34
N ALA A 93 9.94 -13.72 -26.06
CA ALA A 93 10.73 -13.98 -27.25
C ALA A 93 10.14 -13.08 -28.34
N SER A 94 10.69 -11.88 -28.49
CA SER A 94 10.53 -11.11 -29.72
C SER A 94 11.77 -11.37 -30.57
N ASP A 95 11.57 -12.29 -31.49
CA ASP A 95 12.19 -12.36 -32.80
C ASP A 95 12.07 -11.02 -33.54
N ALA A 96 13.20 -10.37 -33.76
CA ALA A 96 13.37 -9.37 -34.80
C ALA A 96 14.64 -9.74 -35.56
N GLY A 97 14.49 -9.96 -36.87
CA GLY A 97 15.48 -10.52 -37.78
C GLY A 97 16.64 -9.59 -38.15
#